data_AF-A0ABD7MGJ7-F1
#
_entry.id   AF-A0ABD7MGJ7-F1
#
_cell.length_a   1.000
_cell.length_b   1.000
_cell.length_c   1.000
_cell.angle_alpha   90.00
_cell.angle_beta   90.00
_cell.angle_gamma   90.00
#
_symmetry.space_group_name_H-M   'P 1'
#
loop_
_entity.id
_entity.type
_entity.pdbx_description
1 polymer ?
#
loop_
_entity_poly.entity_id
_entity_poly.type
_entity_poly.pdbx_seq_one_letter_code
_entity_poly.pdbx_strand_id
1 'polypeptide(L)'
;MHALSLNIFKDEGREAFLKLMETTDIFIEASKGPAFARRGITDEVLWQHNPKLVIAHLSGFGQYGTEEYTNLPAYNTIAQAFSGYLIQNGDVDQPMPAFPYTADYFSGLTATTAALAALHKVRETGKGESIDIAMYEVMLRMGQYFMMDYFNGGEMCPRMSKGKDPYYAGCGLYKCADGYIVMELVGITQIEECFKDIGLAHLLGTPEIPEGTQLIHRIECPYGPLVEEKLDAWLAAHTIAEVKERFAELNIACAKVLTVPELESNPQYVARESITQWQTMDGRTCKGPNIMPKFKNNPGQIWRGMPSHGMDTAAILKNIGYSENDIQELVSKGLAKVED
;
A
#
# COMPACT_ATOMS: atom_id res chain seq x y z
N MET A 1 14.07 11.64 -11.04
CA MET A 1 14.47 10.22 -11.17
C MET A 1 15.60 10.16 -12.19
N HIS A 2 16.56 9.27 -12.01
CA HIS A 2 17.68 9.06 -12.96
C HIS A 2 17.71 7.58 -13.35
N ALA A 3 18.08 7.27 -14.59
CA ALA A 3 18.19 5.90 -15.10
C ALA A 3 19.63 5.52 -15.43
N LEU A 4 20.14 4.53 -14.69
CA LEU A 4 21.40 3.84 -14.98
C LEU A 4 21.10 2.45 -15.55
N SER A 5 21.74 2.08 -16.65
CA SER A 5 21.71 0.73 -17.19
C SER A 5 23.10 0.11 -17.12
N LEU A 6 23.27 -0.88 -16.23
CA LEU A 6 24.55 -1.49 -15.91
C LEU A 6 24.37 -2.97 -15.54
N ASN A 7 25.26 -3.84 -16.01
CA ASN A 7 25.36 -5.20 -15.52
C ASN A 7 26.19 -5.23 -14.23
N ILE A 8 25.52 -5.05 -13.10
CA ILE A 8 26.15 -4.83 -11.78
C ILE A 8 26.90 -6.04 -11.21
N PHE A 9 26.88 -7.19 -11.88
CA PHE A 9 27.42 -8.45 -11.35
C PHE A 9 28.60 -9.00 -12.14
N LYS A 10 29.05 -8.32 -13.19
CA LYS A 10 30.10 -8.81 -14.09
C LYS A 10 31.20 -7.77 -14.28
N ASP A 11 32.44 -8.20 -14.07
CA ASP A 11 33.69 -7.49 -14.42
C ASP A 11 33.64 -5.98 -14.10
N GLU A 12 33.91 -5.11 -15.08
CA GLU A 12 33.94 -3.65 -14.90
C GLU A 12 32.56 -3.06 -14.52
N GLY A 13 31.47 -3.76 -14.85
CA GLY A 13 30.12 -3.37 -14.43
C GLY A 13 29.90 -3.56 -12.93
N ARG A 14 30.49 -4.61 -12.33
CA ARG A 14 30.51 -4.82 -10.87
C ARG A 14 31.39 -3.79 -10.19
N GLU A 15 32.55 -3.48 -10.76
CA GLU A 15 33.45 -2.43 -10.24
C GLU A 15 32.75 -1.07 -10.21
N ALA A 16 32.09 -0.68 -11.30
CA ALA A 16 31.35 0.57 -11.39
C ALA A 16 30.19 0.64 -10.39
N PHE A 17 29.47 -0.46 -10.18
CA PHE A 17 28.40 -0.54 -9.19
C PHE A 17 28.95 -0.36 -7.76
N LEU A 18 30.01 -1.08 -7.39
CA LEU A 18 30.61 -0.95 -6.06
C LEU A 18 31.23 0.43 -5.84
N LYS A 19 31.79 1.05 -6.90
CA LYS A 19 32.26 2.43 -6.87
C LYS A 19 31.14 3.43 -6.60
N LEU A 20 29.94 3.21 -7.16
CA LEU A 20 28.76 4.01 -6.86
C LEU A 20 28.31 3.87 -5.39
N MET A 21 28.49 2.69 -4.78
CA MET A 21 28.11 2.46 -3.38
C MET A 21 28.94 3.30 -2.40
N GLU A 22 30.17 3.69 -2.74
CA GLU A 22 31.04 4.54 -1.93
C GLU A 22 30.40 5.90 -1.57
N THR A 23 29.49 6.41 -2.41
CA THR A 23 28.81 7.70 -2.22
C THR A 23 27.29 7.58 -2.06
N THR A 24 26.78 6.36 -1.98
CA THR A 24 25.35 6.08 -1.83
C THR A 24 24.96 5.98 -0.34
N ASP A 25 23.92 6.69 0.10
CA ASP A 25 23.45 6.59 1.49
C ASP A 25 22.56 5.34 1.72
N ILE A 26 21.67 5.06 0.77
CA ILE A 26 20.70 3.95 0.84
C ILE A 26 20.72 3.17 -0.48
N PHE A 27 20.88 1.86 -0.39
CA PHE A 27 20.69 0.91 -1.49
C PHE A 27 19.46 0.04 -1.22
N ILE A 28 18.54 -0.02 -2.17
CA ILE A 28 17.33 -0.86 -2.10
C ILE A 28 17.37 -1.84 -3.26
N GLU A 29 17.18 -3.12 -2.97
CA GLU A 29 17.11 -4.17 -3.97
C GLU A 29 15.91 -5.09 -3.71
N ALA A 30 15.34 -5.64 -4.78
CA ALA A 30 14.27 -6.62 -4.69
C ALA A 30 14.66 -7.91 -5.42
N SER A 31 14.68 -9.03 -4.69
CA SER A 31 15.26 -10.29 -5.14
C SER A 31 14.54 -11.53 -4.60
N LYS A 32 14.89 -12.69 -5.16
CA LYS A 32 14.49 -14.01 -4.64
C LYS A 32 15.42 -14.42 -3.49
N GLY A 33 15.05 -14.08 -2.26
CA GLY A 33 15.89 -14.29 -1.07
C GLY A 33 17.28 -13.66 -1.22
N PRO A 34 18.35 -14.31 -0.73
CA PRO A 34 19.72 -13.75 -0.76
C PRO A 34 20.41 -13.87 -2.12
N ALA A 35 19.75 -13.39 -3.18
CA ALA A 35 20.24 -13.50 -4.55
C ALA A 35 21.52 -12.67 -4.79
N PHE A 36 21.64 -11.50 -4.19
CA PHE A 36 22.85 -10.67 -4.27
C PHE A 36 24.06 -11.38 -3.66
N ALA A 37 23.89 -11.96 -2.46
CA ALA A 37 24.93 -12.73 -1.79
C ALA A 37 25.36 -13.95 -2.63
N ARG A 38 24.41 -14.71 -3.20
CA ARG A 38 24.72 -15.83 -4.12
C ARG A 38 25.50 -15.41 -5.36
N ARG A 39 25.43 -14.14 -5.75
CA ARG A 39 26.16 -13.56 -6.89
C ARG A 39 27.41 -12.78 -6.48
N GLY A 40 27.87 -12.95 -5.23
CA GLY A 40 29.12 -12.40 -4.73
C GLY A 40 29.06 -10.92 -4.35
N ILE A 41 27.87 -10.35 -4.16
CA ILE A 41 27.67 -9.03 -3.57
C ILE A 41 26.95 -9.26 -2.24
N THR A 42 27.72 -9.59 -1.20
CA THR A 42 27.19 -9.70 0.16
C THR A 42 27.19 -8.33 0.83
N ASP A 43 26.51 -8.20 1.96
CA ASP A 43 26.49 -6.96 2.74
C ASP A 43 27.89 -6.56 3.19
N GLU A 44 28.75 -7.53 3.50
CA GLU A 44 30.16 -7.28 3.83
C GLU A 44 30.92 -6.68 2.64
N VAL A 45 30.65 -7.13 1.41
CA VAL A 45 31.24 -6.51 0.20
C VAL A 45 30.75 -5.08 0.04
N LEU A 46 29.46 -4.82 0.25
CA LEU A 46 28.91 -3.48 0.16
C LEU A 46 29.52 -2.55 1.22
N TRP A 47 29.63 -3.01 2.47
CA TRP A 47 30.22 -2.23 3.56
C TRP A 47 31.75 -2.05 3.47
N GLN A 48 32.46 -2.91 2.74
CA GLN A 48 33.87 -2.64 2.39
C GLN A 48 34.02 -1.36 1.57
N HIS A 49 33.06 -1.07 0.69
CA HIS A 49 33.04 0.15 -0.12
C HIS A 49 32.41 1.33 0.63
N ASN A 50 31.38 1.07 1.43
CA ASN A 50 30.76 2.10 2.25
C ASN A 50 30.25 1.55 3.59
N PRO A 51 31.00 1.72 4.70
CA PRO A 51 30.60 1.19 6.01
C PRO A 51 29.39 1.90 6.63
N LYS A 52 28.85 2.94 5.98
CA LYS A 52 27.65 3.68 6.39
C LYS A 52 26.41 3.30 5.59
N LEU A 53 26.54 2.46 4.57
CA LEU A 53 25.45 2.13 3.65
C LEU A 53 24.29 1.46 4.41
N VAL A 54 23.08 1.99 4.20
CA VAL A 54 21.85 1.30 4.56
C VAL A 54 21.43 0.42 3.39
N ILE A 55 21.26 -0.86 3.64
CA ILE A 55 20.92 -1.87 2.63
C ILE A 55 19.52 -2.41 2.95
N ALA A 56 18.58 -2.26 2.04
CA ALA A 56 17.23 -2.79 2.19
C ALA A 56 16.97 -3.90 1.17
N HIS A 57 16.80 -5.12 1.66
CA HIS A 57 16.50 -6.31 0.87
C HIS A 57 14.99 -6.57 0.90
N LEU A 58 14.33 -6.46 -0.25
CA LEU A 58 12.91 -6.79 -0.38
C LEU A 58 12.75 -8.13 -1.09
N SER A 59 12.15 -9.10 -0.41
CA SER A 59 11.92 -10.43 -0.96
C SER A 59 10.58 -10.99 -0.51
N GLY A 60 10.10 -12.06 -1.15
CA GLY A 60 8.82 -12.67 -0.76
C GLY A 60 8.84 -13.27 0.64
N PHE A 61 9.94 -13.94 0.97
CA PHE A 61 10.04 -14.91 2.06
C PHE A 61 11.21 -14.66 3.02
N GLY A 62 11.91 -13.53 2.87
CA GLY A 62 13.06 -13.16 3.71
C GLY A 62 14.42 -13.55 3.11
N GLN A 63 15.48 -13.05 3.72
CA GLN A 63 16.87 -13.34 3.34
C GLN A 63 17.36 -14.70 3.90
N TYR A 64 16.64 -15.28 4.85
CA TYR A 64 16.94 -16.58 5.44
C TYR A 64 15.65 -17.33 5.78
N GLY A 65 15.74 -18.65 5.93
CA GLY A 65 14.60 -19.53 6.18
C GLY A 65 14.88 -20.95 5.70
N THR A 66 13.84 -21.67 5.31
CA THR A 66 14.01 -23.01 4.72
C THR A 66 14.38 -22.92 3.22
N GLU A 67 15.06 -23.95 2.71
CA GLU A 67 15.38 -24.06 1.28
C GLU A 67 14.13 -24.09 0.38
N GLU A 68 13.00 -24.56 0.93
CA GLU A 68 11.72 -24.66 0.24
C GLU A 68 11.14 -23.27 -0.13
N TYR A 69 11.22 -22.28 0.77
CA TYR A 69 10.54 -20.99 0.59
C TYR A 69 11.47 -19.83 0.26
N THR A 70 12.65 -19.77 0.88
CA THR A 70 13.53 -18.58 0.87
C THR A 70 13.85 -18.10 -0.56
N ASN A 71 14.02 -19.04 -1.50
CA ASN A 71 14.44 -18.75 -2.87
C ASN A 71 13.29 -18.67 -3.89
N LEU A 72 12.04 -18.76 -3.44
CA LEU A 72 10.88 -18.69 -4.32
C LEU A 72 10.68 -17.29 -4.90
N PRO A 73 10.19 -17.19 -6.15
CA PRO A 73 9.73 -15.91 -6.69
C PRO A 73 8.53 -15.39 -5.90
N ALA A 74 8.53 -14.08 -5.67
CA ALA A 74 7.47 -13.39 -4.96
C ALA A 74 6.68 -12.50 -5.92
N TYR A 75 5.37 -12.48 -5.72
CA TYR A 75 4.43 -11.58 -6.38
C TYR A 75 3.39 -11.17 -5.34
N ASN A 76 2.74 -10.02 -5.55
CA ASN A 76 1.65 -9.55 -4.69
C ASN A 76 0.68 -10.66 -4.25
N THR A 77 0.18 -11.46 -5.18
CA THR A 77 -0.82 -12.51 -4.87
C THR A 77 -0.25 -13.64 -4.03
N ILE A 78 1.03 -13.99 -4.24
CA ILE A 78 1.73 -15.01 -3.45
C ILE A 78 1.94 -14.51 -2.02
N ALA A 79 2.37 -13.25 -1.84
CA ALA A 79 2.52 -12.66 -0.52
C ALA A 79 1.19 -12.61 0.24
N GLN A 80 0.10 -12.17 -0.42
CA GLN A 80 -1.23 -12.15 0.21
C GLN A 80 -1.74 -13.57 0.54
N ALA A 81 -1.50 -14.55 -0.33
CA ALA A 81 -1.90 -15.93 -0.09
C ALA A 81 -1.15 -16.53 1.11
N PHE A 82 0.16 -16.31 1.18
CA PHE A 82 1.02 -16.89 2.20
C PHE A 82 0.85 -16.23 3.58
N SER A 83 0.47 -14.95 3.63
CA SER A 83 0.32 -14.21 4.89
C SER A 83 -1.06 -14.34 5.54
N GLY A 84 -1.99 -15.08 4.94
CA GLY A 84 -3.40 -15.13 5.36
C GLY A 84 -4.22 -13.89 4.96
N TYR A 85 -3.64 -12.89 4.29
CA TYR A 85 -4.37 -11.68 3.94
C TYR A 85 -5.44 -11.94 2.87
N LEU A 86 -5.14 -12.80 1.89
CA LEU A 86 -6.09 -13.15 0.82
C LEU A 86 -7.33 -13.86 1.36
N ILE A 87 -7.18 -14.77 2.32
CA ILE A 87 -8.32 -15.56 2.83
C ILE A 87 -9.28 -14.71 3.68
N GLN A 88 -8.82 -13.57 4.19
CA GLN A 88 -9.64 -12.58 4.92
C GLN A 88 -10.39 -11.63 3.98
N ASN A 89 -10.00 -11.53 2.71
CA ASN A 89 -10.57 -10.60 1.73
C ASN A 89 -11.53 -11.32 0.77
N GLY A 90 -12.46 -10.57 0.18
CA GLY A 90 -13.48 -11.09 -0.73
C GLY A 90 -14.87 -11.20 -0.08
N ASP A 91 -15.74 -12.01 -0.69
CA ASP A 91 -17.09 -12.29 -0.19
C ASP A 91 -17.09 -13.58 0.66
N VAL A 92 -18.17 -13.82 1.40
CA VAL A 92 -18.32 -14.96 2.33
C VAL A 92 -17.87 -16.27 1.69
N ASP A 93 -18.34 -16.56 0.48
CA ASP A 93 -18.08 -17.82 -0.22
C ASP A 93 -16.97 -17.70 -1.29
N GLN A 94 -16.37 -16.53 -1.48
CA GLN A 94 -15.39 -16.28 -2.54
C GLN A 94 -14.24 -15.39 -2.06
N PRO A 95 -13.10 -15.98 -1.65
CA PRO A 95 -11.93 -15.19 -1.30
C PRO A 95 -11.34 -14.49 -2.54
N MET A 96 -10.78 -13.30 -2.34
CA MET A 96 -10.21 -12.47 -3.39
C MET A 96 -8.99 -11.70 -2.87
N PRO A 97 -7.94 -11.46 -3.69
CA PRO A 97 -6.85 -10.58 -3.30
C PRO A 97 -7.32 -9.12 -3.22
N ALA A 98 -6.75 -8.35 -2.29
CA ALA A 98 -6.86 -6.89 -2.30
C ALA A 98 -6.16 -6.31 -3.55
N PHE A 99 -6.71 -5.22 -4.10
CA PHE A 99 -6.37 -4.68 -5.41
C PHE A 99 -6.20 -3.14 -5.41
N PRO A 100 -5.36 -2.57 -6.30
CA PRO A 100 -4.37 -3.21 -7.16
C PRO A 100 -3.07 -3.49 -6.42
N TYR A 101 -2.53 -4.71 -6.58
CA TYR A 101 -1.20 -5.09 -6.10
C TYR A 101 -0.85 -4.64 -4.67
N THR A 102 -1.82 -4.71 -3.75
CA THR A 102 -1.77 -4.11 -2.42
C THR A 102 -0.53 -4.49 -1.61
N ALA A 103 -0.08 -5.74 -1.70
CA ALA A 103 1.12 -6.19 -0.99
C ALA A 103 2.40 -5.54 -1.51
N ASP A 104 2.51 -5.30 -2.82
CA ASP A 104 3.70 -4.65 -3.40
C ASP A 104 3.83 -3.22 -2.84
N TYR A 105 2.72 -2.49 -2.71
CA TYR A 105 2.70 -1.15 -2.13
C TYR A 105 3.05 -1.15 -0.64
N PHE A 106 2.48 -2.05 0.16
CA PHE A 106 2.80 -2.14 1.59
C PHE A 106 4.27 -2.51 1.81
N SER A 107 4.79 -3.48 1.06
CA SER A 107 6.19 -3.91 1.18
C SER A 107 7.16 -2.80 0.75
N GLY A 108 6.90 -2.11 -0.37
CA GLY A 108 7.72 -0.98 -0.80
C GLY A 108 7.69 0.22 0.17
N LEU A 109 6.52 0.52 0.74
CA LEU A 109 6.38 1.57 1.75
C LEU A 109 7.10 1.19 3.06
N THR A 110 7.07 -0.09 3.43
CA THR A 110 7.78 -0.61 4.61
C THR A 110 9.30 -0.52 4.41
N ALA A 111 9.81 -0.90 3.24
CA ALA A 111 11.23 -0.75 2.91
C ALA A 111 11.67 0.72 2.97
N THR A 112 10.86 1.64 2.46
CA THR A 112 11.13 3.09 2.56
C THR A 112 11.18 3.55 4.03
N THR A 113 10.21 3.12 4.84
CA THR A 113 10.10 3.49 6.25
C THR A 113 11.29 2.97 7.06
N ALA A 114 11.65 1.70 6.88
CA ALA A 114 12.76 1.05 7.56
C ALA A 114 14.11 1.66 7.15
N ALA A 115 14.31 1.94 5.85
CA ALA A 115 15.54 2.57 5.36
C ALA A 115 15.74 3.99 5.95
N LEU A 116 14.66 4.78 6.07
CA LEU A 116 14.72 6.09 6.73
C LEU A 116 15.04 5.98 8.23
N ALA A 117 14.47 4.98 8.92
CA ALA A 117 14.76 4.71 10.33
C ALA A 117 16.22 4.29 10.54
N ALA A 118 16.75 3.42 9.68
CA ALA A 118 18.16 3.02 9.71
C ALA A 118 19.09 4.20 9.39
N LEU A 119 18.75 5.04 8.39
CA LEU A 119 19.53 6.24 8.06
C LEU A 119 19.61 7.22 9.24
N HIS A 120 18.55 7.33 10.03
CA HIS A 120 18.60 8.09 11.29
C HIS A 120 19.66 7.52 12.24
N LYS A 121 19.77 6.19 12.37
CA LYS A 121 20.78 5.57 13.24
C LYS A 121 22.20 5.77 12.72
N VAL A 122 22.41 5.71 11.41
CA VAL A 122 23.72 5.99 10.76
C VAL A 122 24.24 7.36 11.15
N ARG A 123 23.37 8.38 11.25
CA ARG A 123 23.77 9.75 11.63
C ARG A 123 24.36 9.84 13.03
N GLU A 124 23.99 8.93 13.93
CA GLU A 124 24.48 8.89 15.32
C GLU A 124 25.71 8.00 15.47
N THR A 125 25.72 6.85 14.79
CA THR A 125 26.71 5.80 15.02
C THR A 125 27.83 5.79 13.99
N GLY A 126 27.59 6.37 12.81
CA GLY A 126 28.47 6.24 11.64
C GLY A 126 28.56 4.81 11.09
N LYS A 127 27.63 3.92 11.45
CA LYS A 127 27.58 2.51 11.00
C LYS A 127 26.31 2.25 10.18
N GLY A 128 26.47 1.57 9.05
CA GLY A 128 25.40 1.11 8.18
C GLY A 128 24.52 0.03 8.83
N GLU A 129 23.52 -0.42 8.09
CA GLU A 129 22.56 -1.44 8.54
C GLU A 129 22.04 -2.26 7.34
N SER A 130 21.70 -3.52 7.58
CA SER A 130 21.03 -4.40 6.62
C SER A 130 19.62 -4.71 7.11
N ILE A 131 18.63 -4.57 6.22
CA ILE A 131 17.22 -4.70 6.53
C ILE A 131 16.64 -5.82 5.68
N ASP A 132 16.14 -6.87 6.34
CA ASP A 132 15.41 -7.96 5.70
C ASP A 132 13.90 -7.66 5.72
N ILE A 133 13.32 -7.38 4.55
CA ILE A 133 11.89 -7.14 4.38
C ILE A 133 11.27 -8.32 3.62
N ALA A 134 10.63 -9.21 4.36
CA ALA A 134 9.81 -10.28 3.81
C ALA A 134 8.38 -9.80 3.54
N MET A 135 7.92 -9.86 2.29
CA MET A 135 6.58 -9.39 1.91
C MET A 135 5.47 -10.07 2.72
N TYR A 136 5.61 -11.37 3.02
CA TYR A 136 4.62 -12.09 3.80
C TYR A 136 4.52 -11.61 5.26
N GLU A 137 5.63 -11.19 5.89
CA GLU A 137 5.64 -10.66 7.26
C GLU A 137 5.01 -9.28 7.33
N VAL A 138 5.26 -8.45 6.30
CA VAL A 138 4.59 -7.16 6.14
C VAL A 138 3.08 -7.38 6.11
N MET A 139 2.59 -8.26 5.23
CA MET A 139 1.16 -8.50 5.08
C MET A 139 0.54 -9.25 6.26
N LEU A 140 1.33 -10.11 6.94
CA LEU A 140 0.91 -10.73 8.19
C LEU A 140 0.56 -9.65 9.21
N ARG A 141 1.43 -8.64 9.38
CA ARG A 141 1.17 -7.53 10.31
C ARG A 141 -0.08 -6.73 9.93
N MET A 142 -0.34 -6.53 8.65
CA MET A 142 -1.51 -5.78 8.17
C MET A 142 -2.84 -6.52 8.38
N GLY A 143 -2.83 -7.86 8.45
CA GLY A 143 -4.03 -8.69 8.65
C GLY A 143 -4.43 -8.92 10.11
N GLN A 144 -3.71 -8.33 11.08
CA GLN A 144 -3.79 -8.75 12.48
C GLN A 144 -5.07 -8.39 13.23
N TYR A 145 -5.90 -7.46 12.74
CA TYR A 145 -7.03 -6.91 13.52
C TYR A 145 -7.91 -8.01 14.16
N PHE A 146 -8.36 -8.98 13.37
CA PHE A 146 -9.11 -10.15 13.88
C PHE A 146 -8.26 -11.42 14.01
N MET A 147 -7.11 -11.48 13.33
CA MET A 147 -6.23 -12.64 13.45
C MET A 147 -5.65 -12.80 14.87
N MET A 148 -5.54 -11.69 15.60
CA MET A 148 -5.16 -11.70 17.01
C MET A 148 -6.15 -12.47 17.88
N ASP A 149 -7.44 -12.45 17.60
CA ASP A 149 -8.42 -13.23 18.37
C ASP A 149 -8.14 -14.73 18.22
N TYR A 150 -7.95 -15.19 16.97
CA TYR A 150 -7.56 -16.59 16.68
C TYR A 150 -6.29 -17.02 17.41
N PHE A 151 -5.24 -16.19 17.42
CA PHE A 151 -4.00 -16.51 18.12
C PHE A 151 -4.15 -16.59 19.65
N ASN A 152 -5.14 -15.91 20.22
CA ASN A 152 -5.32 -15.76 21.66
C ASN A 152 -6.56 -16.51 22.20
N GLY A 153 -7.01 -17.55 21.49
CA GLY A 153 -8.05 -18.47 21.96
C GLY A 153 -9.47 -18.12 21.55
N GLY A 154 -9.65 -17.08 20.74
CA GLY A 154 -10.91 -16.74 20.09
C GLY A 154 -11.07 -17.40 18.71
N GLU A 155 -12.08 -16.93 17.98
CA GLU A 155 -12.38 -17.40 16.63
C GLU A 155 -11.86 -16.42 15.57
N MET A 156 -11.62 -16.92 14.37
CA MET A 156 -11.33 -16.06 13.24
C MET A 156 -12.63 -15.43 12.70
N CYS A 157 -12.60 -14.13 12.45
CA CYS A 157 -13.70 -13.40 11.83
C CYS A 157 -14.09 -13.97 10.45
N PRO A 158 -15.39 -14.04 10.09
CA PRO A 158 -15.82 -14.36 8.74
C PRO A 158 -15.44 -13.25 7.74
N ARG A 159 -15.45 -13.56 6.44
CA ARG A 159 -15.32 -12.55 5.39
C ARG A 159 -16.55 -11.64 5.35
N MET A 160 -16.38 -10.46 4.75
CA MET A 160 -17.49 -9.54 4.47
C MET A 160 -18.56 -10.22 3.60
N SER A 161 -19.82 -9.86 3.81
CA SER A 161 -20.92 -10.20 2.90
C SER A 161 -21.22 -9.01 2.01
N LYS A 162 -20.89 -9.10 0.71
CA LYS A 162 -21.06 -8.00 -0.26
C LYS A 162 -20.43 -6.66 0.20
N GLY A 163 -19.33 -6.71 0.94
CA GLY A 163 -18.62 -5.53 1.45
C GLY A 163 -19.17 -4.91 2.74
N LYS A 164 -20.12 -5.57 3.41
CA LYS A 164 -20.59 -5.20 4.76
C LYS A 164 -19.65 -5.74 5.82
N ASP A 165 -19.50 -4.99 6.92
CA ASP A 165 -18.65 -5.39 8.04
C ASP A 165 -19.10 -6.74 8.62
N PRO A 166 -18.17 -7.69 8.87
CA PRO A 166 -18.52 -9.04 9.33
C PRO A 166 -19.09 -9.10 10.75
N TYR A 167 -18.84 -8.10 11.60
CA TYR A 167 -19.30 -8.10 12.99
C TYR A 167 -20.26 -6.97 13.35
N TYR A 168 -20.24 -5.85 12.62
CA TYR A 168 -21.06 -4.69 12.96
C TYR A 168 -22.16 -4.43 11.92
N ALA A 169 -23.40 -4.34 12.39
CA ALA A 169 -24.56 -4.05 11.54
C ALA A 169 -24.60 -2.57 11.16
N GLY A 170 -25.04 -2.24 9.95
CA GLY A 170 -25.06 -0.84 9.49
C GLY A 170 -23.67 -0.23 9.21
N CYS A 171 -22.63 -1.06 9.11
CA CYS A 171 -21.26 -0.65 8.78
C CYS A 171 -20.80 -1.27 7.45
N GLY A 172 -20.11 -0.49 6.61
CA GLY A 172 -19.55 -0.94 5.33
C GLY A 172 -20.35 -0.52 4.09
N LEU A 173 -20.30 -1.34 3.04
CA LEU A 173 -20.85 -1.04 1.71
C LEU A 173 -22.35 -1.33 1.60
N TYR A 174 -23.10 -0.35 1.09
CA TYR A 174 -24.53 -0.50 0.77
C TYR A 174 -24.87 0.06 -0.61
N LYS A 175 -25.97 -0.45 -1.17
CA LYS A 175 -26.48 -0.06 -2.49
C LYS A 175 -27.68 0.88 -2.33
N CYS A 176 -27.57 2.07 -2.90
CA CYS A 176 -28.66 3.02 -3.09
C CYS A 176 -29.35 2.81 -4.45
N ALA A 177 -30.39 3.59 -4.75
CA ALA A 177 -31.11 3.53 -6.03
C ALA A 177 -30.21 3.80 -7.26
N ASP A 178 -29.23 4.70 -7.12
CA ASP A 178 -28.38 5.21 -8.21
C ASP A 178 -26.87 5.02 -7.98
N GLY A 179 -26.47 4.15 -7.03
CA GLY A 179 -25.08 3.76 -6.85
C GLY A 179 -24.79 3.13 -5.49
N TYR A 180 -23.55 3.28 -5.02
CA TYR A 180 -23.09 2.70 -3.76
C TYR A 180 -22.60 3.77 -2.78
N ILE A 181 -22.80 3.51 -1.50
CA ILE A 181 -22.25 4.29 -0.38
C ILE A 181 -21.51 3.37 0.58
N VAL A 182 -20.59 3.96 1.34
CA VAL A 182 -20.16 3.41 2.63
C VAL A 182 -20.84 4.20 3.75
N MET A 183 -21.18 3.53 4.84
CA MET A 183 -21.75 4.16 6.03
C MET A 183 -21.25 3.50 7.32
N GLU A 184 -21.33 4.24 8.42
CA GLU A 184 -21.03 3.78 9.78
C GLU A 184 -22.19 4.13 10.72
N LEU A 185 -23.05 3.14 11.02
CA LEU A 185 -24.18 3.32 11.93
C LEU A 185 -23.72 3.22 13.40
N VAL A 186 -23.07 4.29 13.88
CA VAL A 186 -22.44 4.35 15.19
C VAL A 186 -22.93 5.56 15.98
N GLY A 187 -23.39 5.32 17.20
CA GLY A 187 -23.91 6.33 18.12
C GLY A 187 -25.39 6.16 18.45
N ILE A 188 -25.79 6.68 19.62
CA ILE A 188 -27.15 6.50 20.18
C ILE A 188 -28.20 7.09 19.23
N THR A 189 -28.09 8.40 18.96
CA THR A 189 -29.03 9.12 18.09
C THR A 189 -29.01 8.56 16.67
N GLN A 190 -27.84 8.20 16.15
CA GLN A 190 -27.69 7.61 14.83
C GLN A 190 -28.52 6.33 14.70
N ILE A 191 -28.39 5.41 15.66
CA ILE A 191 -29.14 4.15 15.68
C ILE A 191 -30.63 4.43 15.84
N GLU A 192 -31.02 5.24 16.83
CA GLU A 192 -32.42 5.50 17.13
C GLU A 192 -33.18 6.14 15.96
N GLU A 193 -32.62 7.19 15.35
CA GLU A 193 -33.26 7.89 14.24
C GLU A 193 -33.24 7.08 12.95
N CYS A 194 -32.14 6.38 12.64
CA CYS A 194 -32.11 5.46 11.50
C CYS A 194 -33.15 4.34 11.65
N PHE A 195 -33.30 3.79 12.86
CA PHE A 195 -34.29 2.75 13.13
C PHE A 195 -35.71 3.25 12.94
N LYS A 196 -36.00 4.53 13.25
CA LYS A 196 -37.29 5.15 12.92
C LYS A 196 -37.51 5.21 11.41
N ASP A 197 -36.50 5.63 10.65
CA ASP A 197 -36.60 5.76 9.19
C ASP A 197 -36.82 4.42 8.48
N ILE A 198 -36.11 3.36 8.92
CA ILE A 198 -36.17 2.04 8.30
C ILE A 198 -37.32 1.15 8.86
N GLY A 199 -38.16 1.68 9.74
CA GLY A 199 -39.32 0.99 10.30
C GLY A 199 -39.02 -0.02 11.42
N LEU A 200 -37.89 0.13 12.10
CA LEU A 200 -37.42 -0.72 13.21
C LEU A 200 -37.44 -0.03 14.59
N ALA A 201 -38.14 1.12 14.74
CA ALA A 201 -38.25 1.82 16.02
C ALA A 201 -38.74 0.94 17.18
N HIS A 202 -39.54 -0.09 16.90
CA HIS A 202 -40.05 -1.04 17.90
C HIS A 202 -38.97 -1.93 18.53
N LEU A 203 -37.76 -1.98 17.96
CA LEU A 203 -36.62 -2.70 18.52
C LEU A 203 -35.85 -1.89 19.55
N LEU A 204 -36.04 -0.57 19.61
CA LEU A 204 -35.32 0.31 20.54
C LEU A 204 -35.83 0.10 21.98
N GLY A 205 -34.90 -0.04 22.94
CA GLY A 205 -35.22 -0.30 24.35
C GLY A 205 -35.59 -1.76 24.65
N THR A 206 -35.40 -2.66 23.70
CA THR A 206 -35.51 -4.11 23.92
C THR A 206 -34.30 -4.64 24.70
N PRO A 207 -34.38 -5.85 25.30
CA PRO A 207 -33.20 -6.47 25.92
C PRO A 207 -32.02 -6.65 24.96
N GLU A 208 -32.30 -6.88 23.67
CA GLU A 208 -31.27 -7.10 22.66
C GLU A 208 -30.68 -5.79 22.10
N ILE A 209 -31.44 -4.68 22.15
CA ILE A 209 -30.98 -3.34 21.80
C ILE A 209 -31.42 -2.37 22.91
N PRO A 210 -30.71 -2.35 24.06
CA PRO A 210 -31.01 -1.47 25.17
C PRO A 210 -30.89 0.01 24.81
N GLU A 211 -31.52 0.86 25.62
CA GLU A 211 -31.33 2.31 25.57
C GLU A 211 -29.83 2.65 25.74
N GLY A 212 -29.33 3.57 24.91
CA GLY A 212 -27.92 3.95 24.93
C GLY A 212 -26.98 3.01 24.14
N THR A 213 -27.50 2.03 23.41
CA THR A 213 -26.72 1.27 22.43
C THR A 213 -26.06 2.21 21.42
N GLN A 214 -24.75 2.06 21.21
CA GLN A 214 -23.96 2.88 20.29
C GLN A 214 -23.39 2.11 19.11
N LEU A 215 -23.44 0.77 19.14
CA LEU A 215 -22.94 -0.11 18.09
C LEU A 215 -23.67 -1.44 18.18
N ILE A 216 -24.05 -2.02 17.05
CA ILE A 216 -24.82 -3.26 16.99
C ILE A 216 -23.93 -4.39 16.49
N HIS A 217 -23.64 -5.36 17.35
CA HIS A 217 -22.90 -6.55 16.97
C HIS A 217 -23.83 -7.55 16.25
N ARG A 218 -23.67 -7.72 14.94
CA ARG A 218 -24.58 -8.47 14.07
C ARG A 218 -24.68 -9.97 14.37
N ILE A 219 -23.63 -10.54 14.98
CA ILE A 219 -23.55 -11.97 15.30
C ILE A 219 -24.21 -12.24 16.65
N GLU A 220 -24.11 -11.31 17.60
CA GLU A 220 -24.67 -11.47 18.95
C GLU A 220 -26.13 -11.01 19.02
N CYS A 221 -26.49 -9.98 18.25
CA CYS A 221 -27.84 -9.44 18.21
C CYS A 221 -28.72 -10.29 17.28
N PRO A 222 -29.80 -10.93 17.77
CA PRO A 222 -30.68 -11.77 16.95
C PRO A 222 -31.42 -10.98 15.86
N TYR A 223 -31.51 -9.65 16.01
CA TYR A 223 -32.11 -8.76 15.00
C TYR A 223 -31.12 -8.34 13.91
N GLY A 224 -29.84 -8.70 13.99
CA GLY A 224 -28.82 -8.33 13.00
C GLY A 224 -29.27 -8.52 11.54
N PRO A 225 -29.77 -9.71 11.13
CA PRO A 225 -30.28 -9.93 9.79
C PRO A 225 -31.49 -9.04 9.41
N LEU A 226 -32.39 -8.77 10.35
CA LEU A 226 -33.56 -7.91 10.13
C LEU A 226 -33.15 -6.45 9.95
N VAL A 227 -32.18 -5.97 10.72
CA VAL A 227 -31.60 -4.62 10.58
C VAL A 227 -31.07 -4.44 9.16
N GLU A 228 -30.29 -5.41 8.68
CA GLU A 228 -29.73 -5.38 7.32
C GLU A 228 -30.80 -5.44 6.23
N GLU A 229 -31.83 -6.27 6.39
CA GLU A 229 -32.95 -6.34 5.44
C GLU A 229 -33.64 -4.97 5.29
N LYS A 230 -33.93 -4.30 6.41
CA LYS A 230 -34.61 -3.00 6.39
C LYS A 230 -33.71 -1.87 5.91
N LEU A 231 -32.43 -1.89 6.27
CA LEU A 231 -31.44 -0.95 5.73
C LEU A 231 -31.33 -1.07 4.21
N ASP A 232 -31.19 -2.30 3.69
CA ASP A 232 -31.09 -2.55 2.25
C ASP A 232 -32.35 -2.09 1.52
N ALA A 233 -33.54 -2.37 2.06
CA ALA A 233 -34.81 -1.96 1.48
C ALA A 233 -34.97 -0.43 1.45
N TRP A 234 -34.64 0.25 2.56
CA TRP A 234 -34.71 1.70 2.64
C TRP A 234 -33.71 2.36 1.70
N LEU A 235 -32.44 1.92 1.71
CA LEU A 235 -31.40 2.51 0.86
C LEU A 235 -31.68 2.28 -0.63
N ALA A 236 -32.18 1.10 -1.02
CA ALA A 236 -32.50 0.80 -2.42
C ALA A 236 -33.62 1.69 -3.00
N ALA A 237 -34.47 2.27 -2.15
CA ALA A 237 -35.54 3.18 -2.56
C ALA A 237 -35.12 4.66 -2.65
N HIS A 238 -33.92 5.01 -2.18
CA HIS A 238 -33.43 6.39 -2.13
C HIS A 238 -32.15 6.57 -2.95
N THR A 239 -32.03 7.72 -3.59
CA THR A 239 -30.81 8.14 -4.28
C THR A 239 -29.70 8.47 -3.28
N ILE A 240 -28.45 8.43 -3.73
CA ILE A 240 -27.29 8.81 -2.91
C ILE A 240 -27.44 10.23 -2.35
N ALA A 241 -28.04 11.15 -3.10
CA ALA A 241 -28.25 12.52 -2.66
C ALA A 241 -29.21 12.58 -1.47
N GLU A 242 -30.37 11.91 -1.57
CA GLU A 242 -31.36 11.82 -0.48
C GLU A 242 -30.78 11.15 0.76
N VAL A 243 -30.04 10.04 0.57
CA VAL A 243 -29.40 9.34 1.69
C VAL A 243 -28.34 10.22 2.36
N LYS A 244 -27.50 10.91 1.59
CA LYS A 244 -26.47 11.79 2.16
C LYS A 244 -27.07 13.00 2.89
N GLU A 245 -28.16 13.57 2.38
CA GLU A 245 -28.88 14.65 3.04
C GLU A 245 -29.43 14.16 4.39
N ARG A 246 -30.14 13.04 4.39
CA ARG A 246 -30.68 12.45 5.62
C ARG A 246 -29.57 12.08 6.61
N PHE A 247 -28.50 11.44 6.15
CA PHE A 247 -27.39 11.05 7.03
C PHE A 247 -26.61 12.26 7.57
N ALA A 248 -26.57 13.38 6.85
CA ALA A 248 -26.02 14.62 7.39
C ALA A 248 -26.88 15.18 8.55
N GLU A 249 -28.22 15.13 8.45
CA GLU A 249 -29.12 15.50 9.55
C GLU A 249 -28.90 14.63 10.79
N LEU A 250 -28.68 13.33 10.57
CA LEU A 250 -28.48 12.34 11.63
C LEU A 250 -27.04 12.26 12.15
N ASN A 251 -26.10 12.97 11.53
CA ASN A 251 -24.66 12.83 11.77
C ASN A 251 -24.16 11.37 11.63
N ILE A 252 -24.67 10.65 10.63
CA ILE A 252 -24.17 9.34 10.22
C ILE A 252 -23.04 9.56 9.21
N ALA A 253 -21.85 9.08 9.54
CA ALA A 253 -20.72 9.16 8.63
C ALA A 253 -20.98 8.31 7.39
N CYS A 254 -20.94 8.93 6.22
CA CYS A 254 -21.10 8.23 4.96
C CYS A 254 -20.32 8.90 3.82
N ALA A 255 -20.05 8.13 2.78
CA ALA A 255 -19.49 8.64 1.54
C ALA A 255 -20.02 7.85 0.34
N LYS A 256 -20.23 8.55 -0.78
CA LYS A 256 -20.43 7.90 -2.08
C LYS A 256 -19.17 7.12 -2.44
N VAL A 257 -19.32 5.90 -2.93
CA VAL A 257 -18.25 5.19 -3.63
C VAL A 257 -18.05 5.88 -4.98
N LEU A 258 -16.99 6.69 -5.08
CA LEU A 258 -16.68 7.43 -6.29
C LEU A 258 -16.11 6.50 -7.35
N THR A 259 -16.59 6.67 -8.58
CA THR A 259 -15.94 6.10 -9.76
C THR A 259 -14.77 6.98 -10.18
N VAL A 260 -13.82 6.43 -10.94
CA VAL A 260 -12.62 7.16 -11.40
C VAL A 260 -12.98 8.47 -12.14
N PRO A 261 -13.98 8.53 -13.05
CA PRO A 261 -14.37 9.77 -13.73
C PRO A 261 -14.85 10.90 -12.81
N GLU A 262 -15.31 10.61 -11.59
CA GLU A 262 -15.84 11.61 -10.66
C GLU A 262 -14.75 12.32 -9.85
N LEU A 263 -13.52 11.80 -9.85
CA LEU A 263 -12.45 12.30 -8.98
C LEU A 263 -11.94 13.67 -9.41
N GLU A 264 -11.73 13.88 -10.71
CA GLU A 264 -11.11 15.10 -11.25
C GLU A 264 -11.92 16.37 -10.98
N SER A 265 -13.26 16.25 -11.01
CA SER A 265 -14.18 17.37 -10.78
C SER A 265 -14.64 17.48 -9.33
N ASN A 266 -14.21 16.59 -8.43
CA ASN A 266 -14.60 16.67 -7.03
C ASN A 266 -14.07 17.98 -6.40
N PRO A 267 -14.92 18.80 -5.74
CA PRO A 267 -14.49 20.11 -5.23
C PRO A 267 -13.27 20.07 -4.32
N GLN A 268 -13.13 19.02 -3.51
CA GLN A 268 -11.98 18.87 -2.60
C GLN A 268 -10.71 18.42 -3.33
N TYR A 269 -10.83 17.61 -4.39
CA TYR A 269 -9.69 17.26 -5.25
C TYR A 269 -9.18 18.48 -6.02
N VAL A 270 -10.10 19.31 -6.53
CA VAL A 270 -9.78 20.58 -7.21
C VAL A 270 -9.10 21.55 -6.26
N ALA A 271 -9.72 21.84 -5.10
CA ALA A 271 -9.19 22.81 -4.14
C ALA A 271 -7.81 22.44 -3.55
N ARG A 272 -7.46 21.15 -3.59
CA ARG A 272 -6.18 20.64 -3.07
C ARG A 272 -5.17 20.27 -4.14
N GLU A 273 -5.52 20.45 -5.42
CA GLU A 273 -4.68 20.07 -6.55
C GLU A 273 -4.21 18.60 -6.42
N SER A 274 -5.12 17.72 -5.99
CA SER A 274 -4.81 16.32 -5.68
C SER A 274 -4.39 15.55 -6.94
N ILE A 275 -4.99 15.89 -8.08
CA ILE A 275 -4.60 15.44 -9.41
C ILE A 275 -3.97 16.65 -10.10
N THR A 276 -2.77 16.47 -10.65
CA THR A 276 -1.99 17.53 -11.29
C THR A 276 -1.48 17.08 -12.66
N GLN A 277 -0.73 17.95 -13.33
CA GLN A 277 -0.09 17.68 -14.61
C GLN A 277 1.41 18.02 -14.56
N TRP A 278 2.18 17.33 -15.39
CA TRP A 278 3.60 17.58 -15.61
C TRP A 278 4.01 17.22 -17.03
N GLN A 279 5.21 17.60 -17.45
CA GLN A 279 5.73 17.24 -18.77
C GLN A 279 6.50 15.92 -18.73
N THR A 280 6.26 15.06 -19.71
CA THR A 280 7.09 13.88 -20.01
C THR A 280 8.41 14.31 -20.63
N MET A 281 9.39 13.40 -20.67
CA MET A 281 10.68 13.66 -21.33
C MET A 281 10.54 13.93 -22.84
N ASP A 282 9.49 13.42 -23.48
CA ASP A 282 9.18 13.62 -24.91
C ASP A 282 8.24 14.81 -25.18
N GLY A 283 7.99 15.68 -24.19
CA GLY A 283 7.27 16.95 -24.35
C GLY A 283 5.74 16.85 -24.35
N ARG A 284 5.17 15.73 -23.91
CA ARG A 284 3.72 15.56 -23.72
C ARG A 284 3.31 15.94 -22.31
N THR A 285 2.09 16.45 -22.16
CA THR A 285 1.48 16.64 -20.85
C THR A 285 0.96 15.31 -20.32
N CYS A 286 1.39 14.93 -19.12
CA CYS A 286 0.91 13.76 -18.38
C CYS A 286 0.02 14.23 -17.21
N LYS A 287 -1.02 13.45 -16.87
CA LYS A 287 -1.92 13.71 -15.75
C LYS A 287 -1.84 12.56 -14.74
N GLY A 288 -1.84 12.88 -13.46
CA GLY A 288 -1.87 11.88 -12.39
C GLY A 288 -1.85 12.52 -10.99
N PRO A 289 -1.66 11.71 -9.93
CA PRO A 289 -1.60 12.22 -8.56
C PRO A 289 -0.48 13.25 -8.37
N ASN A 290 -0.76 14.29 -7.59
CA ASN A 290 0.27 15.19 -7.10
C ASN A 290 1.08 14.54 -5.98
N ILE A 291 2.18 15.17 -5.55
CA ILE A 291 3.01 14.68 -4.46
C ILE A 291 2.21 14.58 -3.15
N MET A 292 2.41 13.48 -2.44
CA MET A 292 1.79 13.21 -1.14
C MET A 292 2.83 12.61 -0.16
N PRO A 293 2.71 12.88 1.16
CA PRO A 293 1.84 13.89 1.77
C PRO A 293 2.30 15.33 1.43
N LYS A 294 1.49 16.34 1.79
CA LYS A 294 1.83 17.75 1.57
C LYS A 294 2.68 18.29 2.72
N PHE A 295 3.99 18.35 2.54
CA PHE A 295 4.90 18.99 3.49
C PHE A 295 4.75 20.51 3.44
N LYS A 296 4.54 21.14 4.61
CA LYS A 296 4.28 22.59 4.70
C LYS A 296 5.50 23.45 4.36
N ASN A 297 6.65 23.15 4.94
CA ASN A 297 7.85 23.99 4.82
C ASN A 297 8.73 23.59 3.63
N ASN A 298 8.77 22.30 3.30
CA ASN A 298 9.61 21.74 2.23
C ASN A 298 8.76 20.84 1.31
N PRO A 299 7.83 21.41 0.52
CA PRO A 299 6.97 20.62 -0.36
C PRO A 299 7.80 19.90 -1.42
N GLY A 300 7.46 18.63 -1.69
CA GLY A 300 8.01 17.93 -2.85
C GLY A 300 7.44 18.46 -4.16
N GLN A 301 8.16 18.22 -5.26
CA GLN A 301 7.75 18.67 -6.60
C GLN A 301 8.06 17.61 -7.66
N ILE A 302 7.29 17.62 -8.75
CA ILE A 302 7.56 16.83 -9.94
C ILE A 302 8.53 17.64 -10.81
N TRP A 303 9.82 17.30 -10.76
CA TRP A 303 10.87 18.07 -11.41
C TRP A 303 11.35 17.50 -12.76
N ARG A 304 11.04 16.22 -13.05
CA ARG A 304 11.42 15.54 -14.30
C ARG A 304 10.44 14.40 -14.60
N GLY A 305 10.13 14.21 -15.88
CA GLY A 305 9.38 13.04 -16.36
C GLY A 305 10.19 11.74 -16.25
N MET A 306 9.57 10.61 -16.62
CA MET A 306 10.24 9.31 -16.60
C MET A 306 11.43 9.29 -17.60
N PRO A 307 12.64 8.92 -17.17
CA PRO A 307 13.80 8.81 -18.07
C PRO A 307 13.67 7.59 -19.00
N SER A 308 14.36 7.62 -20.15
CA SER A 308 14.50 6.45 -21.02
C SER A 308 15.55 5.47 -20.47
N HIS A 309 15.59 4.26 -21.03
CA HIS A 309 16.53 3.22 -20.60
C HIS A 309 17.99 3.63 -20.83
N GLY A 310 18.72 3.82 -19.73
CA GLY A 310 20.14 4.22 -19.74
C GLY A 310 20.39 5.72 -19.97
N MET A 311 19.34 6.55 -19.88
CA MET A 311 19.40 8.00 -20.17
C MET A 311 20.49 8.74 -19.39
N ASP A 312 20.71 8.38 -18.12
CA ASP A 312 21.64 9.09 -17.25
C ASP A 312 22.94 8.29 -17.01
N THR A 313 23.13 7.14 -17.68
CA THR A 313 24.29 6.25 -17.47
C THR A 313 25.62 6.98 -17.59
N ALA A 314 25.82 7.75 -18.67
CA ALA A 314 27.09 8.45 -18.90
C ALA A 314 27.36 9.52 -17.83
N ALA A 315 26.34 10.29 -17.45
CA ALA A 315 26.46 11.33 -16.43
C ALA A 315 26.80 10.73 -15.06
N ILE A 316 26.11 9.65 -14.67
CA ILE A 316 26.34 8.95 -13.40
C ILE A 316 27.76 8.36 -13.34
N LEU A 317 28.18 7.65 -14.39
CA LEU A 317 29.52 7.06 -14.46
C LEU A 317 30.62 8.14 -14.41
N LYS A 318 30.44 9.26 -15.13
CA LYS A 318 31.35 10.40 -15.06
C LYS A 318 31.42 11.01 -13.66
N ASN A 319 30.29 11.10 -12.94
CA ASN A 319 30.26 11.63 -11.59
C ASN A 319 31.02 10.77 -10.57
N ILE A 320 31.16 9.47 -10.81
CA ILE A 320 31.94 8.56 -9.96
C ILE A 320 33.37 8.32 -10.47
N GLY A 321 33.80 9.05 -11.51
CA GLY A 321 35.19 9.13 -11.95
C GLY A 321 35.56 8.38 -13.23
N TYR A 322 34.59 7.80 -13.95
CA TYR A 322 34.86 7.15 -15.24
C TYR A 322 35.08 8.19 -16.35
N SER A 323 36.11 7.98 -17.17
CA SER A 323 36.34 8.80 -18.36
C SER A 323 35.35 8.45 -19.47
N GLU A 324 35.26 9.31 -20.50
CA GLU A 324 34.45 9.02 -21.70
C GLU A 324 34.90 7.72 -22.39
N ASN A 325 36.21 7.42 -22.38
CA ASN A 325 36.73 6.17 -22.92
C ASN A 325 36.29 4.95 -22.11
N ASP A 326 36.36 5.01 -20.77
CA ASP A 326 35.94 3.89 -19.91
C ASP A 326 34.44 3.58 -20.09
N ILE A 327 33.61 4.63 -20.23
CA ILE A 327 32.18 4.49 -20.49
C ILE A 327 31.94 3.82 -21.85
N GLN A 328 32.65 4.26 -22.90
CA GLN A 328 32.52 3.66 -24.23
C GLN A 328 32.97 2.19 -24.24
N GLU A 329 34.02 1.85 -23.50
CA GLU A 329 34.47 0.47 -23.33
C GLU A 329 33.42 -0.40 -22.63
N LEU A 330 32.81 0.09 -21.54
CA LEU A 330 31.70 -0.59 -20.86
C LEU A 330 30.53 -0.88 -21.81
N VAL A 331 30.15 0.09 -22.64
CA VAL A 331 29.10 -0.07 -23.64
C VAL A 331 29.50 -1.11 -24.69
N SER A 332 30.73 -1.05 -25.21
CA SER A 332 31.23 -2.00 -26.22
C SER A 332 31.28 -3.46 -25.72
N LYS A 333 31.48 -3.65 -24.42
CA LYS A 333 31.48 -4.96 -23.75
C LYS A 333 30.07 -5.46 -23.39
N GLY A 334 29.04 -4.66 -23.66
CA GLY A 334 27.66 -4.96 -23.27
C GLY A 334 27.45 -4.93 -21.75
N LEU A 335 28.29 -4.21 -21.02
CA LEU A 335 28.22 -4.06 -19.56
C LEU A 335 27.44 -2.82 -19.13
N ALA A 336 27.29 -1.82 -20.00
CA ALA A 336 26.47 -0.63 -19.78
C ALA A 336 25.63 -0.27 -21.02
N LYS A 337 24.57 0.53 -20.83
CA LYS A 337 23.82 1.17 -21.93
C LYS A 337 23.67 2.66 -21.66
N VAL A 338 24.07 3.50 -22.61
CA VAL A 338 23.82 4.95 -22.62
C VAL A 338 22.59 5.29 -23.48
N GLU A 339 22.15 6.55 -23.44
CA GLU A 339 21.16 7.05 -24.41
C GLU A 339 21.65 6.85 -25.85
N ASP A 340 20.69 6.60 -26.75
CA ASP A 340 20.98 6.43 -28.18
C ASP A 340 21.42 7.74 -28.83
#